data_AF-A0A6A4YYS5-F1
#
_entry.id   AF-A0A6A4YYS5-F1
#
_cell.length_a   1.000
_cell.length_b   1.000
_cell.length_c   1.000
_cell.angle_alpha   90.00
_cell.angle_beta   90.00
_cell.angle_gamma   90.00
#
_symmetry.space_group_name_H-M   'P 1'
#
loop_
_entity.id
_entity.type
_entity.pdbx_description
1 polymer ?
#
loop_
_entity_poly.entity_id
_entity_poly.type
_entity_poly.pdbx_seq_one_letter_code
_entity_poly.pdbx_strand_id
1 'polypeptide(L)'
;VTYLAKVVDGNAHNFSFGIDYGLDYWPTTGNLLVYLDKAGTATQATIDTKVFETHVKPSVTSKGSVPNITIHTSATRRTRVKSTITTSQGTRQYTIVQSFGFENDQAYSNGGLNQVFTQRTITKTRTTVAFDDGTETSKYFTEDYPLTVAFSRKTYTLGGGRRRLGQQPVNDDDEATVGRVPSAFQLVGFELIASGRAPTPVVYTQSNLTVDHTFRQKLVVDGNKDDVRTGLDSFDTSIVQAAAVRRDTRLNGTNATNTVRLTSSNETGCFSRAVASVNGAYTTFGHGTKCPPFIRSSSSVEGDDDDANN
;
A
#
# COMPACT_ATOMS: atom_id res chain seq x y z
N VAL A 1 -8.47 -11.24 18.01
CA VAL A 1 -9.39 -11.95 18.93
C VAL A 1 -9.06 -13.44 18.96
N THR A 2 -8.99 -14.14 17.83
CA THR A 2 -8.79 -15.61 17.80
C THR A 2 -7.47 -16.15 18.34
N TYR A 3 -6.40 -15.35 18.39
CA TYR A 3 -5.14 -15.76 19.00
C TYR A 3 -5.04 -15.48 20.50
N LEU A 4 -6.12 -14.95 21.11
CA LEU A 4 -6.14 -14.64 22.55
C LEU A 4 -5.79 -15.87 23.39
N ALA A 5 -6.25 -17.06 22.99
CA ALA A 5 -5.94 -18.34 23.65
C ALA A 5 -4.44 -18.65 23.74
N LYS A 6 -3.58 -18.02 22.92
CA LYS A 6 -2.12 -18.18 23.03
C LYS A 6 -1.48 -17.34 24.13
N VAL A 7 -2.23 -16.41 24.71
CA VAL A 7 -1.71 -15.38 25.62
C VAL A 7 -2.46 -15.27 26.94
N VAL A 8 -3.62 -15.93 27.08
CA VAL A 8 -4.43 -15.95 28.32
C VAL A 8 -4.29 -17.28 29.06
N ASP A 9 -3.06 -17.79 29.18
CA ASP A 9 -2.75 -19.04 29.90
C ASP A 9 -2.12 -18.79 31.29
N GLY A 10 -1.95 -17.52 31.68
CA GLY A 10 -1.34 -17.11 32.95
C GLY A 10 0.19 -17.09 32.95
N ASN A 11 0.85 -17.42 31.84
CA ASN A 11 2.31 -17.45 31.73
C ASN A 11 2.87 -16.15 31.14
N ALA A 12 4.19 -15.97 31.29
CA ALA A 12 4.90 -14.91 30.58
C ALA A 12 5.05 -15.28 29.09
N HIS A 13 4.85 -14.29 28.21
CA HIS A 13 4.95 -14.47 26.75
C HIS A 13 5.92 -13.49 26.12
N ASN A 14 6.62 -13.96 25.09
CA ASN A 14 7.45 -13.14 24.22
C ASN A 14 6.79 -13.03 22.84
N PHE A 15 6.70 -11.81 22.32
CA PHE A 15 6.25 -11.54 20.96
C PHE A 15 7.46 -11.14 20.12
N SER A 16 7.67 -11.86 19.01
CA SER A 16 8.75 -11.60 18.07
C SER A 16 8.20 -11.44 16.66
N PHE A 17 8.72 -10.46 15.93
CA PHE A 17 8.50 -10.31 14.51
C PHE A 17 9.77 -10.74 13.78
N GLY A 18 9.64 -11.70 12.88
CA GLY A 18 10.73 -12.16 12.02
C GLY A 18 10.36 -11.93 10.57
N ILE A 19 11.33 -11.48 9.78
CA ILE A 19 11.23 -11.47 8.32
C ILE A 19 12.00 -12.68 7.84
N ASP A 20 11.31 -13.55 7.10
CA ASP A 20 11.94 -14.69 6.44
C ASP A 20 12.23 -14.30 4.97
N TYR A 21 13.38 -14.72 4.44
CA TYR A 21 13.84 -14.42 3.07
C TYR A 21 13.82 -12.94 2.65
N GLY A 22 14.14 -12.02 3.57
CA GLY A 22 14.22 -10.59 3.24
C GLY A 22 15.46 -10.26 2.39
N LEU A 23 15.26 -9.63 1.23
CA LEU A 23 16.35 -9.31 0.29
C LEU A 23 17.05 -7.96 0.55
N ASP A 24 16.41 -7.00 1.24
CA ASP A 24 17.04 -5.68 1.49
C ASP A 24 16.49 -4.94 2.74
N TYR A 25 15.32 -4.29 2.63
CA TYR A 25 14.72 -3.52 3.73
C TYR A 25 13.21 -3.75 3.84
N TRP A 26 12.74 -3.93 5.07
CA TRP A 26 11.32 -4.16 5.37
C TRP A 26 10.91 -3.24 6.52
N PRO A 27 10.16 -2.15 6.24
CA PRO A 27 9.58 -1.35 7.30
C PRO A 27 8.53 -2.20 8.02
N THR A 28 8.81 -2.60 9.25
CA THR A 28 7.85 -3.32 10.11
C THR A 28 7.34 -2.39 11.19
N THR A 29 6.03 -2.42 11.41
CA THR A 29 5.37 -1.76 12.54
C THR A 29 4.42 -2.76 13.18
N GLY A 30 4.36 -2.76 14.51
CA GLY A 30 3.52 -3.66 15.27
C GLY A 30 2.86 -2.90 16.40
N ASN A 31 1.54 -3.06 16.54
CA ASN A 31 0.79 -2.52 17.67
C ASN A 31 0.05 -3.67 18.36
N LEU A 32 0.27 -3.83 19.66
CA LEU A 32 -0.50 -4.75 20.50
C LEU A 32 -1.57 -3.96 21.24
N LEU A 33 -2.84 -4.21 20.92
CA LEU A 33 -3.98 -3.60 21.60
C LEU A 33 -4.65 -4.66 22.47
N VAL A 34 -4.62 -4.46 23.79
CA VAL A 34 -5.23 -5.36 24.78
C VAL A 34 -6.45 -4.69 25.41
N TYR A 35 -7.52 -5.46 25.58
CA TYR A 35 -8.74 -5.03 26.27
C TYR A 35 -8.96 -5.93 27.46
N LEU A 36 -9.29 -5.33 28.59
CA LEU A 36 -9.55 -6.04 29.83
C LEU A 36 -11.06 -6.21 30.00
N ASP A 37 -11.46 -7.43 30.32
CA ASP A 37 -12.76 -7.68 30.92
C ASP A 37 -12.74 -7.17 32.36
N LYS A 38 -13.32 -5.99 32.59
CA LYS A 38 -13.29 -5.32 33.90
C LYS A 38 -14.24 -5.95 34.92
N ALA A 39 -15.27 -6.65 34.46
CA ALA A 39 -16.29 -7.23 35.34
C ALA A 39 -16.00 -8.70 35.68
N GLY A 40 -15.14 -9.36 34.90
CA GLY A 40 -14.67 -10.73 35.15
C GLY A 40 -13.44 -10.80 36.06
N THR A 41 -13.25 -11.96 36.67
CA THR A 41 -12.02 -12.31 37.40
C THR A 41 -10.96 -12.94 36.50
N ALA A 42 -11.39 -13.61 35.42
CA ALA A 42 -10.51 -14.22 34.42
C ALA A 42 -11.22 -14.35 33.06
N THR A 43 -10.50 -14.06 31.98
CA THR A 43 -10.90 -14.42 30.61
C THR A 43 -10.28 -15.76 30.26
N GLN A 44 -11.09 -16.68 29.72
CA GLN A 44 -10.63 -17.96 29.21
C GLN A 44 -10.73 -17.98 27.70
N ALA A 45 -9.77 -18.61 27.02
CA ALA A 45 -9.85 -18.80 25.58
C ALA A 45 -9.18 -20.09 25.15
N THR A 46 -9.79 -20.78 24.18
CA THR A 46 -9.25 -21.97 23.52
C THR A 46 -9.13 -21.71 22.02
N ILE A 47 -8.12 -22.32 21.39
CA ILE A 47 -8.10 -22.45 19.93
C ILE A 47 -8.70 -23.80 19.59
N ASP A 48 -9.86 -23.78 18.96
CA ASP A 48 -10.60 -24.99 18.61
C ASP A 48 -10.11 -25.55 17.28
N THR A 49 -9.71 -24.66 16.36
CA THR A 49 -9.15 -25.05 15.06
C THR A 49 -8.17 -24.02 14.58
N LYS A 50 -7.03 -24.47 14.07
CA LYS A 50 -5.98 -23.61 13.55
C LYS A 50 -5.48 -24.14 12.21
N VAL A 51 -5.96 -23.57 11.11
CA VAL A 51 -5.50 -23.90 9.76
C VAL A 51 -4.61 -22.77 9.25
N PHE A 52 -3.31 -23.06 9.17
CA PHE A 52 -2.32 -22.22 8.51
C PHE A 52 -1.67 -23.10 7.46
N GLU A 53 -1.87 -22.74 6.20
CA GLU A 53 -1.07 -23.31 5.13
C GLU A 53 0.42 -23.13 5.46
N THR A 54 1.20 -24.15 5.12
CA THR A 54 2.66 -24.12 5.19
C THR A 54 3.21 -23.00 4.32
N HIS A 55 4.50 -22.70 4.48
CA HIS A 55 5.21 -21.59 3.84
C HIS A 55 4.70 -21.24 2.43
N VAL A 56 4.34 -19.98 2.20
CA VAL A 56 3.87 -19.50 0.90
C VAL A 56 5.06 -19.47 -0.04
N LYS A 57 5.10 -20.38 -1.02
CA LYS A 57 6.08 -20.32 -2.10
C LYS A 57 5.56 -19.36 -3.18
N PRO A 58 6.21 -18.21 -3.42
CA PRO A 58 5.78 -17.32 -4.49
C PRO A 58 5.98 -17.96 -5.86
N SER A 59 5.09 -17.66 -6.81
CA SER A 59 5.28 -17.93 -8.23
C SER A 59 6.07 -16.78 -8.82
N VAL A 60 7.18 -17.07 -9.52
CA VAL A 60 7.99 -16.07 -10.21
C VAL A 60 8.17 -16.52 -11.65
N THR A 61 7.77 -15.68 -12.59
CA THR A 61 8.01 -15.89 -14.02
C THR A 61 8.76 -14.69 -14.58
N SER A 62 9.63 -14.95 -15.55
CA SER A 62 10.32 -13.87 -16.26
C SER A 62 10.33 -14.13 -17.76
N LYS A 63 10.35 -13.04 -18.54
CA LYS A 63 10.44 -13.08 -20.01
C LYS A 63 11.46 -12.05 -20.47
N GLY A 64 12.25 -12.40 -21.48
CA GLY A 64 13.35 -11.57 -21.98
C GLY A 64 14.66 -11.83 -21.25
N SER A 65 15.61 -10.91 -21.42
CA SER A 65 16.95 -11.01 -20.85
C SER A 65 17.43 -9.62 -20.43
N VAL A 66 18.25 -9.56 -19.39
CA VAL A 66 18.83 -8.29 -18.93
C VAL A 66 19.55 -7.60 -20.10
N PRO A 67 19.34 -6.28 -20.31
CA PRO A 67 18.62 -5.33 -19.45
C PRO A 67 17.13 -5.11 -19.78
N ASN A 68 16.55 -5.89 -20.70
CA ASN A 68 15.15 -5.79 -21.11
C ASN A 68 14.38 -7.05 -20.69
N ILE A 69 13.80 -7.01 -19.50
CA ILE A 69 13.17 -8.17 -18.86
C ILE A 69 11.84 -7.75 -18.25
N THR A 70 10.86 -8.65 -18.29
CA THR A 70 9.65 -8.54 -17.48
C THR A 70 9.66 -9.63 -16.42
N ILE A 71 9.30 -9.30 -15.18
CA ILE A 71 9.24 -10.22 -14.05
C ILE A 71 7.83 -10.12 -13.46
N HIS A 72 7.18 -11.25 -13.27
CA HIS A 72 5.89 -11.35 -12.62
C HIS A 72 6.03 -12.22 -11.37
N THR A 73 5.63 -11.70 -10.22
CA THR A 73 5.66 -12.41 -8.94
C THR A 73 4.27 -12.40 -8.31
N SER A 74 3.77 -13.58 -7.93
CA SER A 74 2.50 -13.71 -7.23
C SER A 74 2.61 -14.60 -6.00
N ALA A 75 1.82 -14.29 -4.97
CA ALA A 75 1.75 -15.08 -3.75
C ALA A 75 0.36 -14.94 -3.12
N THR A 76 -0.23 -16.06 -2.72
CA THR A 76 -1.51 -16.08 -2.01
C THR A 76 -1.40 -16.92 -0.75
N ARG A 77 -2.21 -16.59 0.25
CA ARG A 77 -2.32 -17.35 1.49
C ARG A 77 -3.74 -17.30 2.00
N ARG A 78 -4.24 -18.43 2.50
CA ARG A 78 -5.46 -18.44 3.31
C ARG A 78 -5.16 -18.96 4.71
N THR A 79 -5.80 -18.34 5.69
CA THR A 79 -5.75 -18.80 7.08
C THR A 79 -7.15 -18.86 7.65
N ARG A 80 -7.40 -19.86 8.50
CA ARG A 80 -8.65 -19.99 9.24
C ARG A 80 -8.35 -20.33 10.69
N VAL A 81 -8.90 -19.55 11.60
CA VAL A 81 -8.78 -19.80 13.05
C VAL A 81 -10.16 -19.79 13.67
N LYS A 82 -10.49 -20.85 14.40
CA LYS A 82 -11.66 -20.93 15.26
C LYS A 82 -11.19 -20.93 16.72
N SER A 83 -11.83 -20.13 17.56
CA SER A 83 -11.53 -20.05 18.98
C SER A 83 -12.79 -19.82 19.79
N THR A 84 -12.87 -20.42 20.97
CA THR A 84 -13.90 -20.14 21.95
C THR A 84 -13.33 -19.19 23.01
N ILE A 85 -14.06 -18.14 23.35
CA ILE A 85 -13.65 -17.16 24.36
C ILE A 85 -14.78 -16.99 25.36
N THR A 86 -14.45 -17.09 26.64
CA THR A 86 -15.36 -16.90 27.77
C THR A 86 -14.92 -15.69 28.58
N THR A 87 -15.84 -14.76 28.79
CA THR A 87 -15.68 -13.53 29.58
C THR A 87 -16.82 -13.42 30.58
N SER A 88 -16.85 -12.33 31.37
CA SER A 88 -18.00 -11.98 32.22
C SER A 88 -19.30 -11.79 31.43
N GLN A 89 -19.22 -11.59 30.11
CA GLN A 89 -20.36 -11.37 29.21
C GLN A 89 -20.82 -12.68 28.53
N GLY A 90 -20.32 -13.83 28.98
CA GLY A 90 -20.65 -15.15 28.44
C GLY A 90 -19.57 -15.73 27.52
N THR A 91 -19.93 -16.84 26.90
CA THR A 91 -19.07 -17.59 25.97
C THR A 91 -19.45 -17.26 24.54
N ARG A 92 -18.44 -17.13 23.67
CA ARG A 92 -18.62 -16.85 22.23
C ARG A 92 -17.63 -17.64 21.41
N GLN A 93 -18.07 -18.09 20.25
CA GLN A 93 -17.18 -18.71 19.27
C GLN A 93 -16.81 -17.69 18.19
N TYR A 94 -15.50 -17.54 17.95
CA TYR A 94 -14.96 -16.66 16.93
C TYR A 94 -14.36 -17.49 15.81
N THR A 95 -14.76 -17.20 14.58
CA THR A 95 -14.12 -17.74 13.37
C THR A 95 -13.53 -16.58 12.58
N ILE A 96 -12.21 -16.59 12.37
CA ILE A 96 -11.54 -15.67 11.45
C ILE A 96 -11.05 -16.43 10.23
N VAL A 97 -11.48 -15.99 9.05
CA VAL A 97 -10.93 -16.40 7.76
C VAL A 97 -10.25 -15.20 7.15
N GLN A 98 -8.96 -15.30 6.86
CA GLN A 98 -8.20 -14.25 6.21
C GLN A 98 -7.57 -14.80 4.94
N SER A 99 -7.80 -14.13 3.81
CA SER A 99 -7.05 -14.33 2.57
C SER A 99 -6.15 -13.14 2.30
N PHE A 100 -4.92 -13.45 1.87
CA PHE A 100 -3.91 -12.49 1.45
C PHE A 100 -3.53 -12.79 0.01
N GLY A 101 -3.43 -11.74 -0.81
CA GLY A 101 -2.94 -11.81 -2.17
C GLY A 101 -1.90 -10.72 -2.41
N PHE A 102 -0.82 -11.10 -3.09
CA PHE A 102 0.24 -10.22 -3.53
C PHE A 102 0.51 -10.48 -5.01
N GLU A 103 0.59 -9.41 -5.78
CA GLU A 103 0.96 -9.40 -7.18
C GLU A 103 2.00 -8.32 -7.42
N ASN A 104 3.04 -8.62 -8.20
CA ASN A 104 4.04 -7.66 -8.61
C ASN A 104 4.51 -7.92 -10.05
N ASP A 105 4.26 -6.96 -10.93
CA ASP A 105 4.74 -6.92 -12.29
C ASP A 105 5.84 -5.86 -12.42
N GLN A 106 7.01 -6.27 -12.90
CA GLN A 106 8.13 -5.39 -13.20
C GLN A 106 8.46 -5.48 -14.68
N ALA A 107 8.66 -4.34 -15.33
CA ALA A 107 9.07 -4.27 -16.71
C ALA A 107 10.26 -3.32 -16.87
N TYR A 108 11.36 -3.86 -17.36
CA TYR A 108 12.57 -3.13 -17.71
C TYR A 108 12.69 -3.09 -19.24
N SER A 109 12.87 -1.91 -19.80
CA SER A 109 13.03 -1.73 -21.25
C SER A 109 14.02 -0.62 -21.56
N ASN A 110 14.36 -0.47 -22.84
CA ASN A 110 15.32 0.53 -23.31
C ASN A 110 16.66 0.45 -22.55
N GLY A 111 17.24 -0.75 -22.45
CA GLY A 111 18.51 -0.89 -21.75
C GLY A 111 18.39 -0.77 -20.22
N GLY A 112 17.19 -0.99 -19.66
CA GLY A 112 16.90 -0.78 -18.24
C GLY A 112 16.67 0.70 -17.85
N LEU A 113 16.72 1.62 -18.83
CA LEU A 113 16.48 3.04 -18.60
C LEU A 113 15.00 3.38 -18.40
N ASN A 114 14.10 2.50 -18.83
CA ASN A 114 12.68 2.57 -18.54
C ASN A 114 12.32 1.41 -17.60
N GLN A 115 11.67 1.73 -16.49
CA GLN A 115 11.29 0.77 -15.47
C GLN A 115 9.84 1.03 -15.05
N VAL A 116 9.02 0.00 -15.02
CA VAL A 116 7.64 0.09 -14.51
C VAL A 116 7.45 -1.02 -13.49
N PHE A 117 6.92 -0.66 -12.32
CA PHE A 117 6.61 -1.56 -11.22
C PHE A 117 5.13 -1.38 -10.89
N THR A 118 4.35 -2.43 -11.08
CA THR A 118 2.96 -2.47 -10.62
C THR A 118 2.88 -3.52 -9.52
N GLN A 119 2.44 -3.13 -8.34
CA GLN A 119 2.25 -4.01 -7.20
C GLN A 119 0.81 -3.89 -6.72
N ARG A 120 0.23 -4.98 -6.26
CA ARG A 120 -1.02 -4.96 -5.51
C ARG A 120 -0.94 -5.90 -4.33
N THR A 121 -1.33 -5.40 -3.17
CA THR A 121 -1.56 -6.22 -1.98
C THR A 121 -3.02 -6.12 -1.60
N ILE A 122 -3.69 -7.26 -1.47
CA ILE A 122 -5.08 -7.32 -1.03
C ILE A 122 -5.22 -8.28 0.14
N THR A 123 -5.89 -7.83 1.20
CA THR A 123 -6.26 -8.67 2.34
C THR A 123 -7.76 -8.63 2.49
N LYS A 124 -8.40 -9.79 2.59
CA LYS A 124 -9.81 -9.91 2.96
C LYS A 124 -9.90 -10.71 4.23
N THR A 125 -10.57 -10.16 5.24
CA THR A 125 -10.77 -10.80 6.55
C THR A 125 -12.26 -10.88 6.84
N ARG A 126 -12.78 -12.09 7.03
CA ARG A 126 -14.12 -12.33 7.59
C ARG A 126 -13.94 -12.77 9.04
N THR A 127 -14.60 -12.08 9.96
CA THR A 127 -14.70 -12.48 11.37
C THR A 127 -16.15 -12.76 11.68
N THR A 128 -16.47 -13.99 12.05
CA THR A 128 -17.80 -14.39 12.50
C THR A 128 -17.77 -14.63 14.00
N VAL A 129 -18.75 -14.07 14.71
CA VAL A 129 -18.99 -14.27 16.13
C VAL A 129 -20.30 -15.03 16.26
N ALA A 130 -20.26 -16.23 16.81
CA ALA A 130 -21.44 -17.02 17.12
C ALA A 130 -21.70 -16.98 18.64
N PHE A 131 -22.96 -16.77 18.99
CA PHE A 131 -23.46 -16.62 20.35
C PHE A 131 -24.16 -17.89 20.82
N ASP A 132 -24.26 -18.06 22.14
CA ASP A 132 -24.93 -19.21 22.75
C ASP A 132 -26.43 -19.28 22.43
N ASP A 133 -27.05 -18.15 22.09
CA ASP A 133 -28.46 -18.07 21.66
C ASP A 133 -28.68 -18.44 20.18
N GLY A 134 -27.61 -18.80 19.47
CA GLY A 134 -27.63 -19.19 18.05
C GLY A 134 -27.57 -18.01 17.09
N THR A 135 -27.51 -16.76 17.57
CA THR A 135 -27.29 -15.60 16.70
C THR A 135 -25.85 -15.55 16.22
N GLU A 136 -25.63 -14.92 15.06
CA GLU A 136 -24.30 -14.70 14.51
C GLU A 136 -24.15 -13.25 14.01
N THR A 137 -22.96 -12.70 14.22
CA THR A 137 -22.54 -11.45 13.61
C THR A 137 -21.27 -11.67 12.79
N SER A 138 -21.29 -11.27 11.52
CA SER A 138 -20.16 -11.37 10.60
C SER A 138 -19.63 -9.98 10.22
N LYS A 139 -18.34 -9.73 10.51
CA LYS A 139 -17.59 -8.58 10.02
C LYS A 139 -16.73 -8.95 8.82
N TYR A 140 -16.90 -8.22 7.73
CA TYR A 140 -16.09 -8.28 6.52
C TYR A 140 -15.19 -7.07 6.45
N PHE A 141 -13.88 -7.29 6.31
CA PHE A 141 -12.89 -6.23 6.24
C PHE A 141 -11.96 -6.47 5.04
N THR A 142 -11.86 -5.50 4.14
CA THR A 142 -10.99 -5.57 2.96
C THR A 142 -9.99 -4.43 2.99
N GLU A 143 -8.73 -4.73 2.73
CA GLU A 143 -7.65 -3.77 2.53
C GLU A 143 -7.05 -4.02 1.15
N ASP A 144 -6.96 -3.00 0.31
CA ASP A 144 -6.43 -3.08 -1.05
C ASP A 144 -5.43 -1.94 -1.28
N TYR A 145 -4.21 -2.31 -1.67
CA TYR A 145 -3.08 -1.39 -1.84
C TYR A 145 -2.40 -1.60 -3.21
N PRO A 146 -2.98 -1.06 -4.31
CA PRO A 146 -2.26 -0.93 -5.58
C PRO A 146 -1.22 0.19 -5.53
N LEU A 147 -0.05 -0.08 -6.10
CA LEU A 147 1.08 0.82 -6.27
C LEU A 147 1.62 0.68 -7.70
N THR A 148 1.77 1.79 -8.40
CA THR A 148 2.43 1.88 -9.69
C THR A 148 3.57 2.87 -9.60
N VAL A 149 4.78 2.44 -9.96
CA VAL A 149 5.96 3.29 -10.07
C VAL A 149 6.47 3.20 -11.50
N ALA A 150 6.66 4.33 -12.17
CA ALA A 150 7.28 4.36 -13.48
C ALA A 150 8.47 5.31 -13.49
N PHE A 151 9.60 4.82 -13.97
CA PHE A 151 10.83 5.59 -14.15
C PHE A 151 11.24 5.54 -15.61
N SER A 152 11.69 6.67 -16.14
CA SER A 152 12.33 6.74 -17.46
C SER A 152 13.53 7.67 -17.41
N ARG A 153 14.59 7.29 -18.11
CA ARG A 153 15.78 8.12 -18.32
C ARG A 153 16.11 8.19 -19.81
N LYS A 154 16.40 9.39 -20.30
CA LYS A 154 16.89 9.64 -21.66
C LYS A 154 18.19 10.42 -21.58
N THR A 155 19.17 10.02 -22.36
CA THR A 155 20.44 10.73 -22.55
C THR A 155 20.41 11.48 -23.89
N TYR A 156 20.90 12.71 -23.93
CA TYR A 156 21.01 13.51 -25.15
C TYR A 156 22.30 14.35 -25.14
N THR A 157 22.83 14.64 -26.32
CA THR A 157 23.97 15.55 -26.51
C THR A 157 23.51 16.79 -27.28
N LEU A 158 24.12 17.94 -26.99
CA LEU A 158 23.93 19.12 -27.84
C LEU A 158 24.96 19.07 -28.97
N GLY A 159 24.50 18.84 -30.19
CA GLY A 159 25.34 19.04 -31.37
C GLY A 159 25.76 20.50 -31.49
N GLY A 160 27.04 20.75 -31.73
CA GLY A 160 27.62 22.07 -31.99
C GLY A 160 27.09 22.70 -33.29
N GLY A 161 25.83 23.15 -33.25
CA GLY A 161 25.22 23.95 -34.31
C GLY A 161 24.83 25.29 -33.73
N ARG A 162 25.53 26.35 -34.14
CA ARG A 162 25.09 27.75 -33.95
C ARG A 162 23.70 27.91 -34.58
N ARG A 163 22.64 27.74 -33.79
CA ARG A 163 21.34 28.35 -34.08
C ARG A 163 21.09 29.37 -32.99
N ARG A 164 21.15 30.65 -33.38
CA ARG A 164 20.54 31.76 -32.64
C ARG A 164 19.06 31.42 -32.49
N LEU A 165 18.69 30.81 -31.37
CA LEU A 165 17.33 30.86 -30.86
C LEU A 165 17.23 32.20 -30.14
N GLY A 166 16.33 33.05 -30.63
CA GLY A 166 16.12 34.38 -30.10
C GLY A 166 15.97 34.34 -28.58
N GLN A 167 16.64 35.26 -27.92
CA GLN A 167 16.34 35.64 -26.55
C GLN A 167 14.85 35.95 -26.47
N GLN A 168 14.09 35.10 -25.78
CA GLN A 168 12.89 35.56 -25.12
C GLN A 168 13.33 35.94 -23.70
N PRO A 169 13.12 37.20 -23.28
CA PRO A 169 13.46 37.61 -21.93
C PRO A 169 12.58 36.82 -20.96
N VAL A 170 13.20 35.97 -20.15
CA VAL A 170 12.59 35.55 -18.89
C VAL A 170 12.87 36.68 -17.93
N ASN A 171 11.82 37.39 -17.51
CA ASN A 171 11.92 38.39 -16.48
C ASN A 171 12.41 37.71 -15.20
N ASP A 172 13.57 38.15 -14.72
CA ASP A 172 14.06 37.89 -13.37
C ASP A 172 13.17 38.64 -12.40
N ASP A 173 12.16 37.97 -11.85
CA ASP A 173 11.44 38.39 -10.64
C ASP A 173 11.04 37.13 -9.88
N ASP A 174 11.99 36.56 -9.14
CA ASP A 174 11.84 36.22 -7.72
C ASP A 174 12.99 35.32 -7.26
N GLU A 175 13.92 35.98 -6.57
CA GLU A 175 14.88 35.34 -5.68
C GLU A 175 14.10 34.67 -4.53
N ALA A 176 14.09 33.34 -4.49
CA ALA A 176 13.64 32.60 -3.32
C ALA A 176 14.58 31.43 -3.02
N THR A 177 15.56 31.71 -2.18
CA THR A 177 16.24 30.73 -1.31
C THR A 177 15.22 29.82 -0.64
N VAL A 178 15.16 28.53 -0.99
CA VAL A 178 14.39 27.54 -0.21
C VAL A 178 15.11 26.20 -0.15
N GLY A 179 15.60 25.91 1.06
CA GLY A 179 15.36 24.65 1.78
C GLY A 179 15.73 23.34 1.09
N ARG A 180 16.83 22.75 1.55
CA ARG A 180 17.25 21.36 1.32
C ARG A 180 16.05 20.40 1.46
N VAL A 181 15.67 19.73 0.37
CA VAL A 181 14.62 18.69 0.34
C VAL A 181 15.11 17.46 1.16
N PRO A 182 14.26 16.84 2.01
CA PRO A 182 14.65 15.68 2.81
C PRO A 182 15.10 14.49 1.94
N SER A 183 16.20 13.87 2.35
CA SER A 183 16.99 12.85 1.65
C SER A 183 16.38 11.43 1.68
N ALA A 184 15.07 11.26 1.43
CA ALA A 184 14.42 9.95 1.53
C ALA A 184 14.38 9.14 0.22
N PHE A 185 14.80 9.68 -0.92
CA PHE A 185 14.91 8.93 -2.18
C PHE A 185 16.20 9.31 -2.90
N GLN A 186 17.32 8.74 -2.44
CA GLN A 186 18.51 8.67 -3.28
C GLN A 186 18.26 7.64 -4.38
N LEU A 187 18.04 8.11 -5.61
CA LEU A 187 18.21 7.27 -6.78
C LEU A 187 19.66 6.78 -6.77
N VAL A 188 19.88 5.50 -6.47
CA VAL A 188 21.21 4.88 -6.57
C VAL A 188 21.68 5.08 -8.00
N GLY A 189 22.79 5.81 -8.16
CA GLY A 189 23.35 6.12 -9.46
C GLY A 189 23.93 4.87 -10.08
N PHE A 190 23.39 4.43 -11.22
CA PHE A 190 24.08 3.48 -12.09
C PHE A 190 25.20 4.23 -12.80
N GLU A 191 26.44 3.86 -12.49
CA GLU A 191 27.66 4.40 -13.13
C GLU A 191 27.82 3.74 -14.51
N LEU A 192 27.82 4.53 -15.58
CA LEU A 192 28.20 4.07 -16.91
C LEU A 192 29.73 4.03 -16.97
N ILE A 193 30.30 2.84 -17.09
CA ILE A 193 31.73 2.66 -17.38
C ILE A 193 31.99 3.22 -18.78
N ALA A 194 32.60 4.42 -18.86
CA ALA A 194 33.07 4.98 -20.11
C ALA A 194 34.57 4.69 -20.27
N SER A 195 34.92 3.82 -21.23
CA SER A 195 36.30 3.62 -21.67
C SER A 195 36.62 4.56 -22.85
N GLY A 196 37.77 5.22 -22.80
CA GLY A 196 38.43 5.83 -23.97
C GLY A 196 38.36 7.35 -24.10
N ARG A 197 39.54 7.99 -24.12
CA ARG A 197 39.78 9.42 -24.37
C ARG A 197 39.30 9.88 -25.76
N ALA A 198 38.29 10.74 -25.76
CA ALA A 198 37.99 11.76 -26.78
C ALA A 198 37.39 12.97 -26.03
N PRO A 199 37.33 14.21 -26.58
CA PRO A 199 36.59 15.29 -25.93
C PRO A 199 35.12 14.84 -25.84
N THR A 200 34.71 14.38 -24.67
CA THR A 200 33.41 13.80 -24.47
C THR A 200 32.37 14.90 -24.69
N PRO A 201 31.45 14.76 -25.64
CA PRO A 201 30.34 15.69 -25.75
C PRO A 201 29.62 15.69 -24.40
N VAL A 202 29.28 16.86 -23.87
CA VAL A 202 28.52 16.96 -22.63
C VAL A 202 27.20 16.21 -22.84
N VAL A 203 27.04 15.08 -22.15
CA VAL A 203 25.84 14.26 -22.19
C VAL A 203 24.90 14.77 -21.09
N TYR A 204 23.73 15.22 -21.49
CA TYR A 204 22.66 15.58 -20.57
C TYR A 204 21.71 14.40 -20.39
N THR A 205 21.11 14.34 -19.21
CA THR A 205 20.05 13.39 -18.89
C THR A 205 18.76 14.11 -18.53
N GLN A 206 17.66 13.56 -19.03
CA GLN A 206 16.33 13.83 -18.58
C GLN A 206 15.79 12.58 -17.89
N SER A 207 15.31 12.72 -16.65
CA SER A 207 14.67 11.65 -15.89
C SER A 207 13.25 12.04 -15.50
N ASN A 208 12.33 11.08 -15.61
CA ASN A 208 10.96 11.21 -15.11
C ASN A 208 10.67 10.03 -14.18
N LEU A 209 10.11 10.32 -13.02
CA LEU A 209 9.60 9.34 -12.06
C LEU A 209 8.13 9.68 -11.80
N THR A 210 7.25 8.68 -11.82
CA THR A 210 5.88 8.79 -11.32
C THR A 210 5.63 7.70 -10.28
N VAL A 211 4.87 8.06 -9.25
CA VAL A 211 4.42 7.16 -8.20
C VAL A 211 2.93 7.41 -8.01
N ASP A 212 2.13 6.42 -8.36
CA ASP A 212 0.70 6.40 -8.11
C ASP A 212 0.41 5.27 -7.12
N HIS A 213 -0.22 5.56 -6.01
CA HIS A 213 -0.70 4.49 -5.12
C HIS A 213 -2.05 4.83 -4.56
N THR A 214 -2.76 3.79 -4.17
CA THR A 214 -4.06 3.93 -3.54
C THR A 214 -4.13 2.93 -2.40
N PHE A 215 -4.56 3.39 -1.24
CA PHE A 215 -4.96 2.56 -0.14
C PHE A 215 -6.48 2.60 -0.02
N ARG A 216 -7.12 1.43 0.03
CA ARG A 216 -8.57 1.31 0.27
C ARG A 216 -8.82 0.39 1.44
N GLN A 217 -9.67 0.80 2.36
CA GLN A 217 -10.20 -0.03 3.43
C GLN A 217 -11.71 -0.02 3.37
N LYS A 218 -12.32 -1.19 3.42
CA LYS A 218 -13.77 -1.34 3.49
C LYS A 218 -14.15 -2.26 4.62
N LEU A 219 -15.13 -1.83 5.41
CA LEU A 219 -15.77 -2.62 6.44
C LEU A 219 -17.26 -2.74 6.17
N VAL A 220 -17.80 -3.94 6.35
CA VAL A 220 -19.24 -4.21 6.40
C VAL A 220 -19.49 -5.19 7.54
N VAL A 221 -20.54 -4.95 8.32
CA VAL A 221 -21.02 -5.85 9.36
C VAL A 221 -22.41 -6.33 8.97
N ASP A 222 -22.61 -7.62 9.09
CA ASP A 222 -23.89 -8.29 8.97
C ASP A 222 -24.25 -8.88 10.35
N GLY A 223 -25.44 -8.58 10.86
CA GLY A 223 -25.81 -8.80 12.26
C GLY A 223 -25.72 -7.53 13.12
N ASN A 224 -25.48 -7.69 14.42
CA ASN A 224 -25.44 -6.56 15.35
C ASN A 224 -24.04 -5.94 15.41
N LYS A 225 -23.90 -4.70 14.96
CA LYS A 225 -22.62 -3.96 14.96
C LYS A 225 -21.95 -3.82 16.32
N ASP A 226 -22.70 -3.90 17.42
CA ASP A 226 -22.18 -3.77 18.78
C ASP A 226 -21.47 -5.05 19.24
N ASP A 227 -21.70 -6.17 18.55
CA ASP A 227 -20.99 -7.43 18.76
C ASP A 227 -19.54 -7.36 18.28
N VAL A 228 -19.25 -6.41 17.39
CA VAL A 228 -17.92 -6.17 16.84
C VAL A 228 -17.40 -4.82 17.28
N ARG A 229 -16.11 -4.79 17.60
CA ARG A 229 -15.47 -3.65 18.27
C ARG A 229 -15.57 -2.30 17.53
N THR A 230 -15.84 -2.31 16.23
CA THR A 230 -15.96 -1.06 15.47
C THR A 230 -17.21 -0.27 15.81
N GLY A 231 -18.30 -0.91 16.27
CA GLY A 231 -19.59 -0.24 16.54
C GLY A 231 -20.18 0.45 15.30
N LEU A 232 -19.66 0.11 14.12
CA LEU A 232 -20.02 0.68 12.82
C LEU A 232 -20.56 -0.45 11.95
N ASP A 233 -21.69 -0.19 11.31
CA ASP A 233 -22.32 -1.06 10.32
C ASP A 233 -21.45 -1.18 9.07
N SER A 234 -20.90 -0.06 8.61
CA SER A 234 -19.99 -0.03 7.47
C SER A 234 -19.10 1.20 7.48
N PHE A 235 -17.98 1.11 6.75
CA PHE A 235 -17.25 2.29 6.27
C PHE A 235 -16.43 1.95 5.02
N ASP A 236 -16.09 2.99 4.26
CA ASP A 236 -15.12 2.95 3.17
C ASP A 236 -14.14 4.12 3.35
N THR A 237 -12.85 3.81 3.37
CA THR A 237 -11.77 4.79 3.46
C THR A 237 -10.83 4.60 2.29
N SER A 238 -10.45 5.69 1.62
CA SER A 238 -9.42 5.68 0.60
C SER A 238 -8.40 6.79 0.78
N ILE A 239 -7.14 6.49 0.49
CA ILE A 239 -6.07 7.46 0.31
C ILE A 239 -5.51 7.24 -1.09
N VAL A 240 -5.63 8.23 -1.95
CA VAL A 240 -5.09 8.20 -3.32
C VAL A 240 -3.96 9.21 -3.38
N GLN A 241 -2.78 8.77 -3.81
CA GLN A 241 -1.64 9.65 -4.05
C GLN A 241 -1.17 9.49 -5.50
N ALA A 242 -0.87 10.63 -6.13
CA ALA A 242 -0.17 10.70 -7.40
C ALA A 242 0.97 11.71 -7.26
N ALA A 243 2.20 11.27 -7.50
CA ALA A 243 3.40 12.09 -7.44
C ALA A 243 4.23 11.93 -8.71
N ALA A 244 4.88 13.00 -9.15
CA ALA A 244 5.78 12.98 -10.29
C ALA A 244 7.00 13.85 -10.03
N VAL A 245 8.16 13.42 -10.53
CA VAL A 245 9.40 14.21 -10.54
C VAL A 245 9.98 14.19 -11.93
N ARG A 246 10.33 15.36 -12.45
CA ARG A 246 11.07 15.54 -13.69
C ARG A 246 12.37 16.28 -13.38
N ARG A 247 13.48 15.75 -13.86
CA ARG A 247 14.80 16.36 -13.70
C ARG A 247 15.50 16.44 -15.04
N ASP A 248 16.01 17.62 -15.37
CA ASP A 248 16.92 17.81 -16.51
C ASP A 248 18.25 18.38 -15.99
N THR A 249 19.31 17.60 -16.16
CA THR A 249 20.67 17.98 -15.76
C THR A 249 21.22 19.19 -16.51
N ARG A 250 20.70 19.51 -17.70
CA ARG A 250 21.08 20.72 -18.44
C ARG A 250 20.57 21.99 -17.78
N LEU A 251 19.32 21.96 -17.33
CA LEU A 251 18.65 23.12 -16.76
C LEU A 251 18.94 23.29 -15.27
N ASN A 252 19.67 22.32 -14.67
CA ASN A 252 19.83 22.16 -13.23
C ASN A 252 18.47 22.22 -12.47
N GLY A 253 17.38 21.90 -13.16
CA GLY A 253 16.02 22.10 -12.71
C GLY A 253 15.39 20.78 -12.30
N THR A 254 14.67 20.81 -11.18
CA THR A 254 13.78 19.72 -10.75
C THR A 254 12.37 20.28 -10.65
N ASN A 255 11.43 19.62 -11.32
CA ASN A 255 10.01 19.90 -11.18
C ASN A 255 9.36 18.68 -10.52
N ALA A 256 8.76 18.88 -9.35
CA ALA A 256 8.10 17.83 -8.59
C ALA A 256 6.65 18.22 -8.33
N THR A 257 5.72 17.29 -8.50
CA THR A 257 4.32 17.45 -8.11
C THR A 257 3.91 16.31 -7.19
N ASN A 258 3.03 16.61 -6.25
CA ASN A 258 2.41 15.59 -5.39
C ASN A 258 0.96 15.98 -5.12
N THR A 259 0.06 15.01 -5.23
CA THR A 259 -1.35 15.16 -4.91
C THR A 259 -1.77 14.01 -4.03
N VAL A 260 -2.46 14.30 -2.93
CA VAL A 260 -3.00 13.32 -1.99
C VAL A 260 -4.47 13.65 -1.74
N ARG A 261 -5.33 12.63 -1.85
CA ARG A 261 -6.75 12.73 -1.53
C ARG A 261 -7.11 11.63 -0.54
N LEU A 262 -7.67 12.03 0.59
CA LEU A 262 -8.29 11.15 1.56
C LEU A 262 -9.81 11.27 1.40
N THR A 263 -10.50 10.13 1.38
CA THR A 263 -11.95 10.07 1.56
C THR A 263 -12.27 9.03 2.62
N SER A 264 -13.22 9.31 3.50
CA SER A 264 -13.76 8.36 4.45
C SER A 264 -15.25 8.56 4.51
N SER A 265 -16.04 7.51 4.34
CA SER A 265 -17.50 7.58 4.35
C SER A 265 -18.13 6.38 5.01
N ASN A 266 -19.30 6.61 5.59
CA ASN A 266 -20.21 5.61 6.09
C ASN A 266 -21.65 6.12 5.87
N GLU A 267 -22.63 5.48 6.50
CA GLU A 267 -24.04 5.89 6.43
C GLU A 267 -24.31 7.27 7.05
N THR A 268 -23.49 7.72 8.01
CA THR A 268 -23.70 8.99 8.72
C THR A 268 -23.07 10.18 8.03
N GLY A 269 -22.20 9.97 7.05
CA GLY A 269 -21.66 11.04 6.22
C GLY A 269 -20.34 10.70 5.56
N CYS A 270 -19.69 11.75 5.06
CA CYS A 270 -18.38 11.66 4.44
C CYS A 270 -17.46 12.74 4.98
N PHE A 271 -16.18 12.40 5.08
CA PHE A 271 -15.07 13.31 5.24
C PHE A 271 -14.14 13.18 4.04
N SER A 272 -13.70 14.30 3.48
CA SER A 272 -12.70 14.33 2.42
C SER A 272 -11.64 15.38 2.70
N ARG A 273 -10.41 15.09 2.28
CA ARG A 273 -9.28 16.02 2.35
C ARG A 273 -8.45 15.92 1.08
N ALA A 274 -8.03 17.05 0.53
CA ALA A 274 -7.18 17.11 -0.64
C ALA A 274 -6.00 18.04 -0.35
N VAL A 275 -4.80 17.55 -0.65
CA VAL A 275 -3.55 18.30 -0.53
C VAL A 275 -2.79 18.16 -1.85
N ALA A 276 -2.28 19.27 -2.37
CA ALA A 276 -1.40 19.25 -3.53
C ALA A 276 -0.19 20.14 -3.28
N SER A 277 0.95 19.78 -3.87
CA SER A 277 2.16 20.59 -3.85
C SER A 277 2.89 20.56 -5.19
N VAL A 278 3.62 21.64 -5.46
CA VAL A 278 4.55 21.79 -6.57
C VAL A 278 5.89 22.24 -5.99
N ASN A 279 6.97 21.51 -6.28
CA ASN A 279 8.32 21.77 -5.77
C ASN A 279 8.39 21.91 -4.23
N GLY A 280 7.54 21.16 -3.51
CA GLY A 280 7.44 21.22 -2.06
C GLY A 280 6.54 22.32 -1.50
N ALA A 281 6.14 23.30 -2.30
CA ALA A 281 5.18 24.33 -1.90
C ALA A 281 3.74 23.84 -2.07
N TYR A 282 2.92 23.96 -1.03
CA TYR A 282 1.50 23.57 -1.10
C TYR A 282 0.74 24.51 -2.05
N THR A 283 0.02 23.92 -3.01
CA THR A 283 -0.84 24.64 -3.98
C THR A 283 -2.32 24.43 -3.72
N THR A 284 -2.67 23.33 -3.04
CA THR A 284 -4.05 23.03 -2.63
C THR A 284 -4.06 22.51 -1.20
N PHE A 285 -4.98 23.01 -0.40
CA PHE A 285 -5.31 22.49 0.91
C PHE A 285 -6.82 22.63 1.14
N GLY A 286 -7.56 21.56 0.93
CA GLY A 286 -9.01 21.54 1.05
C GLY A 286 -9.48 20.42 1.98
N HIS A 287 -10.56 20.67 2.71
CA HIS A 287 -11.33 19.65 3.40
C HIS A 287 -12.81 19.83 3.08
N GLY A 288 -13.59 18.76 3.16
CA GLY A 288 -15.01 18.79 2.87
C GLY A 288 -15.76 17.66 3.55
N THR A 289 -17.08 17.81 3.60
CA THR A 289 -18.01 16.81 4.14
C THR A 289 -18.75 16.03 3.04
N LYS A 290 -18.34 16.25 1.78
CA LYS A 290 -18.87 15.55 0.60
C LYS A 290 -17.75 14.73 -0.03
N CYS A 291 -18.05 13.48 -0.34
CA CYS A 291 -17.16 12.63 -1.10
C CYS A 291 -17.26 13.03 -2.58
N PRO A 292 -16.13 13.18 -3.30
CA PRO A 292 -16.19 13.22 -4.76
C PRO A 292 -16.85 11.93 -5.26
N PRO A 293 -17.58 11.95 -6.39
CA PRO A 293 -18.19 10.74 -6.94
C PRO A 293 -17.12 9.66 -7.09
N PHE A 294 -17.38 8.49 -6.49
CA PHE A 294 -16.49 7.34 -6.55
C PHE A 294 -16.11 7.06 -8.01
N ILE A 295 -14.83 7.18 -8.35
CA ILE A 295 -14.32 6.53 -9.56
C ILE A 295 -14.32 5.04 -9.24
N ARG A 296 -15.43 4.36 -9.52
CA ARG A 296 -15.48 2.90 -9.63
C ARG A 296 -14.47 2.53 -10.72
N SER A 297 -13.26 2.16 -10.32
CA SER A 297 -12.45 1.28 -11.15
C SER A 297 -13.22 -0.04 -11.22
N SER A 298 -13.83 -0.30 -12.37
CA SER A 298 -14.54 -1.54 -12.67
C SER A 298 -13.64 -2.75 -12.40
N SER A 299 -13.89 -3.43 -11.30
CA SER A 299 -13.84 -4.89 -11.25
C SER A 299 -14.87 -5.30 -10.21
N SER A 300 -15.99 -5.77 -10.72
CA SER A 300 -17.03 -6.47 -9.99
C SER A 300 -16.39 -7.59 -9.17
N VAL A 301 -16.65 -7.58 -7.88
CA VAL A 301 -16.68 -8.82 -7.10
C VAL A 301 -18.03 -9.43 -7.42
N GLU A 302 -18.04 -10.38 -8.36
CA GLU A 302 -19.05 -11.43 -8.33
C GLU A 302 -18.73 -12.32 -7.13
N GLY A 303 -19.78 -12.73 -6.42
CA GLY A 303 -19.66 -13.60 -5.26
C GLY A 303 -19.31 -15.01 -5.70
N ASP A 304 -18.26 -15.56 -5.09
CA ASP A 304 -18.11 -17.00 -4.96
C ASP A 304 -18.71 -17.38 -3.60
N ASP A 305 -20.04 -17.52 -3.60
CA ASP A 305 -20.72 -18.46 -2.71
C ASP A 305 -20.40 -19.86 -3.22
N ASP A 306 -19.24 -20.40 -2.81
CA ASP A 306 -19.00 -21.84 -2.85
C ASP A 306 -19.26 -22.41 -1.46
N ASP A 307 -20.54 -22.44 -1.09
CA ASP A 307 -21.08 -23.57 -0.34
C ASP A 307 -21.18 -24.75 -1.32
N ALA A 308 -20.12 -25.54 -1.39
CA ALA A 308 -20.19 -26.87 -1.98
C ALA A 308 -20.01 -27.92 -0.88
N ASN A 309 -21.14 -28.46 -0.44
CA ASN A 309 -21.27 -29.74 0.25
C ASN A 309 -20.32 -30.80 -0.34
N ASN A 310 -19.37 -31.31 0.46
CA ASN A 310 -19.25 -32.72 0.90
C ASN A 310 -17.97 -32.88 1.74
#